data_AF-A0A1C7FK78-F1
#
_entry.id   AF-A0A1C7FK78-F1
#
_cell.length_a   1.000
_cell.length_b   1.000
_cell.length_c   1.000
_cell.angle_alpha   90.00
_cell.angle_beta   90.00
_cell.angle_gamma   90.00
#
_symmetry.space_group_name_H-M   'P 1'
#
loop_
_entity.id
_entity.type
_entity.pdbx_description
1 polymer ?
#
loop_
_entity_poly.entity_id
_entity_poly.type
_entity_poly.pdbx_seq_one_letter_code
_entity_poly.pdbx_strand_id
1 'polypeptide(L)'
;MNEQMITQHQYNAFVLAQVNTDGWQNEETCPDCGKMAIRRDFESCHTGSVNAHYTLNCSHCGYHECEQDECSICDVKYDHNQHINDEVGKWLSFMDLVEDRLTEGRCVPGVLWTQFKHVMYHQPAVADLLDNVLGLGLPANCGRQVVHHVQRHIMDVRFKLNLEQRIQLAKLN
;
A
#
# COMPACT_ATOMS: atom_id res chain seq x y z
N MET A 1 19.58 -52.34 32.64
CA MET A 1 19.58 -51.26 31.63
C MET A 1 18.40 -50.37 31.94
N ASN A 2 18.64 -49.18 32.49
CA ASN A 2 17.56 -48.24 32.80
C ASN A 2 17.16 -47.53 31.50
N GLU A 3 16.00 -47.88 30.95
CA GLU A 3 15.30 -47.04 30.00
C GLU A 3 14.86 -45.78 30.75
N GLN A 4 15.62 -44.70 30.64
CA GLN A 4 15.15 -43.39 31.06
C GLN A 4 13.96 -43.04 30.18
N MET A 5 12.75 -43.15 30.73
CA MET A 5 11.54 -42.66 30.07
C MET A 5 11.69 -41.15 29.87
N ILE A 6 11.91 -40.75 28.62
CA ILE A 6 11.85 -39.36 28.18
C ILE A 6 10.45 -38.84 28.53
N THR A 7 10.40 -37.76 29.29
CA THR A 7 9.13 -37.10 29.61
C THR A 7 8.52 -36.52 28.33
N GLN A 8 7.19 -36.40 28.28
CA GLN A 8 6.49 -35.80 27.12
C GLN A 8 7.07 -34.44 26.73
N HIS A 9 7.49 -33.64 27.72
CA HIS A 9 8.13 -32.34 27.49
C HIS A 9 9.48 -32.47 26.77
N GLN A 10 10.33 -33.41 27.19
CA GLN A 10 11.62 -33.66 26.55
C GLN A 10 11.47 -34.21 25.13
N TYR A 11 10.46 -35.07 24.91
CA TYR A 11 10.13 -35.56 23.57
C TYR A 11 9.65 -34.43 22.65
N ASN A 12 8.72 -33.59 23.13
CA ASN A 12 8.21 -32.46 22.36
C ASN A 12 9.32 -31.46 22.01
N ALA A 13 10.23 -31.16 22.96
CA ALA A 13 11.35 -30.26 22.71
C ALA A 13 12.31 -30.82 21.63
N PHE A 14 12.59 -32.12 21.65
CA PHE A 14 13.40 -32.79 20.62
C PHE A 14 12.74 -32.73 19.24
N VAL A 15 11.44 -33.03 19.15
CA VAL A 15 10.69 -32.98 17.89
C VAL A 15 10.64 -31.55 17.34
N LEU A 16 10.35 -30.56 18.19
CA LEU A 16 10.27 -29.16 17.76
C LEU A 16 11.64 -28.61 17.31
N ALA A 17 12.74 -29.08 17.89
CA ALA A 17 14.09 -28.70 17.45
C ALA A 17 14.46 -29.24 16.05
N GLN A 18 13.74 -30.24 15.54
CA GLN A 18 13.92 -30.77 14.19
C GLN A 18 13.00 -30.15 13.15
N VAL A 19 12.02 -29.34 13.58
CA VAL A 19 11.14 -28.62 12.67
C VAL A 19 11.93 -27.47 12.08
N ASN A 20 12.21 -27.55 10.78
CA ASN A 20 12.82 -26.46 10.03
C ASN A 20 11.80 -25.32 9.86
N THR A 21 11.81 -24.38 10.80
CA THR A 21 10.97 -23.17 10.75
C THR A 21 11.44 -22.16 9.71
N ASP A 22 12.62 -22.37 9.15
CA ASP A 22 13.22 -21.48 8.16
C ASP A 22 12.83 -21.81 6.71
N GLY A 23 12.08 -22.89 6.49
CA GLY A 23 11.67 -23.31 5.15
C GLY A 23 12.75 -24.09 4.38
N TRP A 24 12.44 -24.50 3.17
CA TRP A 24 13.30 -25.33 2.33
C TRP A 24 14.35 -24.48 1.62
N GLN A 25 15.58 -24.99 1.47
CA GLN A 25 16.68 -24.30 0.80
C GLN A 25 17.31 -25.18 -0.29
N ASN A 26 17.64 -24.57 -1.42
CA ASN A 26 18.34 -25.21 -2.53
C ASN A 26 19.32 -24.25 -3.22
N GLU A 27 20.26 -24.83 -3.97
CA GLU A 27 21.23 -24.08 -4.77
C GLU A 27 20.68 -23.87 -6.18
N GLU A 28 20.71 -22.61 -6.64
CA GLU A 28 20.29 -22.21 -7.98
C GLU A 28 21.37 -21.34 -8.64
N THR A 29 21.33 -21.21 -9.97
CA THR A 29 22.28 -20.35 -10.69
C THR A 29 21.84 -18.90 -10.63
N CYS A 30 22.71 -18.01 -10.16
CA CYS A 30 22.45 -16.57 -10.11
C CYS A 30 22.23 -16.02 -11.53
N PRO A 31 21.09 -15.34 -11.79
CA PRO A 31 20.79 -14.80 -13.12
C PRO A 31 21.71 -13.63 -13.52
N ASP A 32 22.33 -12.95 -12.55
CA ASP A 32 23.19 -11.79 -12.80
C ASP A 32 24.66 -12.17 -13.07
N CYS A 33 25.29 -12.95 -12.19
CA CYS A 33 26.72 -13.28 -12.32
C CYS A 33 27.01 -14.75 -12.70
N GLY A 34 25.99 -15.57 -12.90
CA GLY A 34 26.12 -16.98 -13.29
C GLY A 34 26.74 -17.90 -12.24
N LYS A 35 27.06 -17.40 -11.04
CA LYS A 35 27.56 -18.20 -9.92
C LYS A 35 26.43 -18.75 -9.07
N MET A 36 26.74 -19.66 -8.16
CA MET A 36 25.77 -20.24 -7.24
C MET A 36 25.11 -19.17 -6.36
N ALA A 37 23.79 -19.26 -6.25
CA ALA A 37 22.93 -18.51 -5.35
C ALA A 37 22.09 -19.49 -4.51
N ILE A 38 21.60 -19.03 -3.36
CA ILE A 38 20.79 -19.84 -2.45
C ILE A 38 19.35 -19.38 -2.58
N ARG A 39 18.47 -20.29 -3.01
CA ARG A 39 17.02 -20.10 -2.93
C ARG A 39 16.51 -20.68 -1.61
N ARG A 40 15.56 -19.96 -1.00
CA ARG A 40 14.85 -20.34 0.22
C ARG A 40 13.35 -20.18 -0.03
N ASP A 41 12.60 -21.27 0.03
CA ASP A 41 11.14 -21.31 -0.05
C ASP A 41 10.55 -21.52 1.36
N PHE A 42 9.62 -20.68 1.79
CA PHE A 42 9.07 -20.71 3.14
C PHE A 42 7.63 -20.19 3.19
N GLU A 43 6.94 -20.43 4.29
CA GLU A 43 5.58 -19.94 4.51
C GLU A 43 5.60 -18.77 5.50
N SER A 44 4.78 -17.74 5.25
CA SER A 44 4.58 -16.62 6.16
C SER A 44 3.09 -16.28 6.29
N CYS A 45 2.67 -15.86 7.49
CA CYS A 45 1.29 -15.46 7.74
C CYS A 45 1.19 -13.94 7.72
N HIS A 46 0.53 -13.41 6.70
CA HIS A 46 0.21 -11.98 6.59
C HIS A 46 -1.15 -11.83 5.92
N THR A 47 -1.77 -10.66 6.06
CA THR A 47 -3.14 -10.37 5.57
C THR A 47 -4.23 -11.37 6.00
N GLY A 48 -3.98 -12.16 7.06
CA GLY A 48 -4.91 -13.15 7.61
C GLY A 48 -4.88 -14.52 6.91
N SER A 49 -3.89 -14.78 6.05
CA SER A 49 -3.70 -16.07 5.35
C SER A 49 -2.25 -16.55 5.44
N VAL A 50 -2.02 -17.87 5.32
CA VAL A 50 -0.68 -18.44 5.14
C VAL A 50 -0.34 -18.39 3.66
N ASN A 51 0.74 -17.70 3.32
CA ASN A 51 1.22 -17.52 1.96
C ASN A 51 2.60 -18.17 1.79
N ALA A 52 2.83 -18.78 0.63
CA ALA A 52 4.15 -19.27 0.25
C ALA A 52 4.99 -18.11 -0.32
N HIS A 53 6.26 -18.07 0.06
CA HIS A 53 7.23 -17.08 -0.39
C HIS A 53 8.53 -17.76 -0.79
N TYR A 54 9.31 -17.08 -1.61
CA TYR A 54 10.71 -17.43 -1.78
C TYR A 54 11.64 -16.21 -1.72
N THR A 55 12.92 -16.51 -1.49
CA THR A 55 14.03 -15.58 -1.72
C THR A 55 15.14 -16.27 -2.49
N LEU A 56 15.86 -15.54 -3.34
CA LEU A 56 17.07 -15.99 -4.03
C LEU A 56 18.18 -15.00 -3.72
N ASN A 57 19.26 -15.47 -3.08
CA ASN A 57 20.36 -14.63 -2.61
C ASN A 57 21.69 -15.08 -3.20
N CYS A 58 22.41 -14.18 -3.88
CA CYS A 58 23.75 -14.43 -4.38
C CYS A 58 24.81 -13.75 -3.51
N SER A 59 25.61 -14.55 -2.81
CA SER A 59 26.73 -14.05 -1.98
C SER A 59 27.90 -13.47 -2.80
N HIS A 60 27.94 -13.72 -4.10
CA HIS A 60 29.04 -13.27 -4.96
C HIS A 60 28.84 -11.84 -5.49
N CYS A 61 27.67 -11.52 -6.04
CA CYS A 61 27.39 -10.19 -6.61
C CYS A 61 26.39 -9.37 -5.78
N GLY A 62 25.80 -9.95 -4.73
CA GLY A 62 24.77 -9.28 -3.93
C GLY A 62 23.39 -9.25 -4.58
N TYR A 63 23.18 -10.01 -5.67
CA TYR A 63 21.86 -10.16 -6.27
C TYR A 63 20.86 -10.73 -5.27
N HIS A 64 19.67 -10.14 -5.22
CA HIS A 64 18.57 -10.54 -4.36
C HIS A 64 17.25 -10.44 -5.11
N GLU A 65 16.45 -11.49 -5.04
CA GLU A 65 15.08 -11.56 -5.56
C GLU A 65 14.18 -12.16 -4.49
N CYS A 66 12.96 -11.62 -4.33
CA CYS A 66 12.04 -11.99 -3.27
C CYS A 66 10.57 -11.84 -3.70
N GLU A 67 9.69 -12.69 -3.16
CA GLU A 67 8.22 -12.55 -3.25
C GLU A 67 7.59 -12.06 -1.94
N GLN A 68 8.39 -11.44 -1.07
CA GLN A 68 7.90 -10.89 0.19
C GLN A 68 7.33 -9.49 -0.03
N ASP A 69 6.14 -9.25 0.53
CA ASP A 69 5.51 -7.92 0.51
C ASP A 69 6.31 -6.88 1.30
N GLU A 70 7.07 -7.33 2.30
CA GLU A 70 7.98 -6.52 3.11
C GLU A 70 9.34 -7.23 3.12
N CYS A 71 10.36 -6.64 2.51
CA CYS A 71 11.70 -7.24 2.49
C CYS A 71 12.75 -6.16 2.60
N SER A 72 13.52 -6.15 3.69
CA SER A 72 14.55 -5.15 3.96
C SER A 72 15.66 -5.03 2.90
N ILE A 73 15.81 -6.00 2.00
CA ILE A 73 16.78 -5.98 0.89
C ILE A 73 16.12 -5.45 -0.40
N CYS A 74 14.91 -5.93 -0.73
CA CYS A 74 14.10 -5.41 -1.85
C CYS A 74 13.65 -3.94 -1.58
N ASP A 75 13.32 -3.63 -0.32
CA ASP A 75 12.87 -2.33 0.20
C ASP A 75 13.98 -1.28 0.33
N VAL A 76 15.25 -1.63 0.05
CA VAL A 76 16.29 -0.60 -0.15
C VAL A 76 15.99 0.26 -1.40
N LYS A 77 14.99 -0.12 -2.21
CA LYS A 77 14.39 0.71 -3.26
C LYS A 77 12.98 1.26 -2.93
N TYR A 78 12.49 1.13 -1.70
CA TYR A 78 11.30 1.85 -1.25
C TYR A 78 11.68 3.32 -1.02
N ASP A 79 11.62 4.11 -2.09
CA ASP A 79 11.73 5.55 -1.97
C ASP A 79 10.43 6.07 -1.35
N HIS A 80 10.46 6.28 -0.04
CA HIS A 80 9.35 6.85 0.71
C HIS A 80 8.84 8.16 0.09
N ASN A 81 9.73 8.97 -0.50
CA ASN A 81 9.33 10.19 -1.18
C ASN A 81 8.61 9.89 -2.49
N GLN A 82 9.06 8.88 -3.25
CA GLN A 82 8.36 8.43 -4.45
C GLN A 82 6.95 7.94 -4.13
N HIS A 83 6.77 7.14 -3.06
CA HIS A 83 5.44 6.70 -2.64
C HIS A 83 4.53 7.88 -2.28
N ILE A 84 5.05 8.86 -1.52
CA ILE A 84 4.30 10.07 -1.18
C ILE A 84 3.91 10.83 -2.46
N ASN A 85 4.85 10.99 -3.40
CA ASN A 85 4.60 11.67 -4.68
C ASN A 85 3.54 10.95 -5.53
N ASP A 86 3.60 9.62 -5.60
CA ASP A 86 2.65 8.80 -6.36
C ASP A 86 1.24 8.90 -5.76
N GLU A 87 1.12 8.83 -4.43
CA GLU A 87 -0.17 9.01 -3.75
C GLU A 87 -0.71 10.43 -3.96
N VAL A 88 0.11 11.48 -3.85
CA VAL A 88 -0.33 12.84 -4.15
C VAL A 88 -0.79 12.97 -5.61
N GLY A 89 -0.03 12.44 -6.57
CA GLY A 89 -0.40 12.47 -7.99
C GLY A 89 -1.73 11.77 -8.28
N LYS A 90 -1.96 10.63 -7.63
CA LYS A 90 -3.24 9.91 -7.68
C LYS A 90 -4.39 10.74 -7.12
N TRP A 91 -4.20 11.44 -6.00
CA TRP A 91 -5.25 12.24 -5.38
C TRP A 91 -5.54 13.57 -6.12
N LEU A 92 -4.54 14.13 -6.81
CA LEU A 92 -4.76 15.22 -7.78
C LEU A 92 -5.63 14.73 -8.95
N SER A 93 -5.27 13.59 -9.54
CA SER A 93 -6.05 12.97 -10.63
C SER A 93 -7.48 12.62 -10.20
N PHE A 94 -7.66 12.23 -8.93
CA PHE A 94 -8.98 12.01 -8.36
C PHE A 94 -9.83 13.28 -8.32
N MET A 95 -9.25 14.45 -8.07
CA MET A 95 -10.00 15.72 -8.08
C MET A 95 -10.45 16.10 -9.50
N ASP A 96 -9.61 15.89 -10.50
CA ASP A 96 -9.99 16.09 -11.92
C ASP A 96 -11.14 15.14 -12.29
N LEU A 97 -11.01 13.86 -11.94
CA LEU A 97 -12.06 12.85 -12.16
C LEU A 97 -13.40 13.21 -11.50
N VAL A 98 -13.35 13.85 -10.32
CA VAL A 98 -14.53 14.30 -9.59
C VAL A 98 -15.27 15.38 -10.40
N GLU A 99 -14.55 16.38 -10.92
CA GLU A 99 -15.16 17.43 -11.74
C GLU A 99 -15.79 16.88 -13.01
N ASP A 100 -15.06 16.03 -13.74
CA ASP A 100 -15.54 15.38 -14.97
C ASP A 100 -16.83 14.61 -14.70
N ARG A 101 -16.83 13.75 -13.68
CA ARG A 101 -18.00 12.93 -13.35
C ARG A 101 -19.20 13.77 -12.95
N LEU A 102 -19.00 14.81 -12.14
CA LEU A 102 -20.10 15.66 -11.70
C LEU A 102 -20.69 16.43 -12.89
N THR A 103 -19.84 16.92 -13.80
CA THR A 103 -20.26 17.61 -15.04
C THR A 103 -21.04 16.68 -15.97
N GLU A 104 -20.68 15.39 -16.03
CA GLU A 104 -21.45 14.35 -16.73
C GLU A 104 -22.76 13.94 -16.02
N GLY A 105 -23.08 14.54 -14.87
CA GLY A 105 -24.25 14.17 -14.06
C GLY A 105 -24.09 12.83 -13.33
N ARG A 106 -22.85 12.33 -13.19
CA ARG A 106 -22.53 11.07 -12.50
C ARG A 106 -22.10 11.31 -11.05
N CYS A 107 -22.24 10.27 -10.24
CA CYS A 107 -21.75 10.28 -8.86
C CYS A 107 -20.23 10.02 -8.78
N VAL A 108 -19.60 10.62 -7.78
CA VAL A 108 -18.22 10.28 -7.36
C VAL A 108 -18.21 8.85 -6.81
N PRO A 109 -17.28 7.98 -7.23
CA PRO A 109 -17.18 6.62 -6.72
C PRO A 109 -16.94 6.60 -5.20
N GLY A 110 -17.83 5.94 -4.45
CA GLY A 110 -17.74 5.85 -2.99
C GLY A 110 -16.48 5.15 -2.48
N VAL A 111 -15.95 4.18 -3.24
CA VAL A 111 -14.69 3.49 -2.93
C VAL A 111 -13.51 4.46 -2.98
N LEU A 112 -13.38 5.25 -4.07
CA LEU A 112 -12.31 6.23 -4.21
C LEU A 112 -12.41 7.32 -3.14
N TRP A 113 -13.62 7.78 -2.84
CA TRP A 113 -13.83 8.73 -1.74
C TRP A 113 -13.41 8.17 -0.38
N THR A 114 -13.65 6.87 -0.14
CA THR A 114 -13.28 6.21 1.11
C THR A 114 -11.78 6.01 1.22
N GLN A 115 -11.13 5.61 0.13
CA GLN A 115 -9.68 5.49 0.05
C GLN A 115 -8.99 6.85 0.23
N PHE A 116 -9.50 7.92 -0.40
CA PHE A 116 -8.99 9.28 -0.23
C PHE A 116 -9.00 9.68 1.24
N LYS A 117 -10.14 9.56 1.91
CA LYS A 117 -10.25 9.85 3.35
C LYS A 117 -9.27 9.02 4.16
N HIS A 118 -9.16 7.72 3.89
CA HIS A 118 -8.24 6.85 4.61
C HIS A 118 -6.80 7.37 4.50
N VAL A 119 -6.33 7.67 3.30
CA VAL A 119 -4.97 8.19 3.11
C VAL A 119 -4.79 9.53 3.81
N MET A 120 -5.73 10.47 3.65
CA MET A 120 -5.65 11.77 4.33
C MET A 120 -5.59 11.65 5.86
N TYR A 121 -6.31 10.70 6.46
CA TYR A 121 -6.32 10.52 7.91
C TYR A 121 -5.14 9.71 8.47
N HIS A 122 -4.55 8.82 7.67
CA HIS A 122 -3.53 7.87 8.14
C HIS A 122 -2.12 8.13 7.60
N GLN A 123 -1.97 9.00 6.60
CA GLN A 123 -0.68 9.34 5.99
C GLN A 123 -0.45 10.85 6.00
N PRO A 124 0.01 11.43 7.12
CA PRO A 124 0.12 12.89 7.29
C PRO A 124 1.09 13.53 6.29
N ALA A 125 2.16 12.83 5.90
CA ALA A 125 3.10 13.33 4.89
C ALA A 125 2.45 13.53 3.51
N VAL A 126 1.52 12.66 3.12
CA VAL A 126 0.74 12.80 1.89
C VAL A 126 -0.23 13.97 2.00
N ALA A 127 -0.92 14.10 3.13
CA ALA A 127 -1.85 15.21 3.36
C ALA A 127 -1.13 16.57 3.33
N ASP A 128 0.02 16.68 3.99
CA ASP A 128 0.80 17.91 4.05
C ASP A 128 1.40 18.27 2.68
N LEU A 129 1.87 17.28 1.91
CA LEU A 129 2.31 17.55 0.53
C LEU A 129 1.16 17.98 -0.37
N LEU A 130 -0.02 17.34 -0.25
CA LEU A 130 -1.20 17.72 -1.02
C LEU A 130 -1.68 19.14 -0.68
N ASP A 131 -1.65 19.53 0.59
CA ASP A 131 -1.91 20.92 1.02
C ASP A 131 -0.95 21.92 0.35
N ASN A 132 0.35 21.62 0.35
CA ASN A 132 1.35 22.46 -0.30
C ASN A 132 1.10 22.60 -1.81
N VAL A 133 0.74 21.51 -2.49
CA VAL A 133 0.43 21.54 -3.92
C VAL A 133 -0.84 22.34 -4.21
N LEU A 134 -1.86 22.23 -3.35
CA LEU A 134 -3.11 22.97 -3.48
C LEU A 134 -3.03 24.42 -2.99
N GLY A 135 -1.95 24.78 -2.28
CA GLY A 135 -1.74 26.11 -1.72
C GLY A 135 -2.78 26.51 -0.67
N LEU A 136 -3.27 25.56 0.14
CA LEU A 136 -4.32 25.88 1.13
C LEU A 136 -3.77 26.51 2.41
N GLY A 137 -2.47 26.34 2.69
CA GLY A 137 -1.78 26.97 3.82
C GLY A 137 -2.26 26.44 5.17
N LEU A 138 -2.46 25.12 5.26
CA LEU A 138 -3.00 24.46 6.43
C LEU A 138 -1.90 24.12 7.45
N PRO A 139 -2.24 23.96 8.74
CA PRO A 139 -1.28 23.48 9.74
C PRO A 139 -0.93 22.00 9.50
N ALA A 140 0.27 21.56 9.89
CA ALA A 140 0.71 20.16 9.75
C ALA A 140 -0.28 19.14 10.35
N ASN A 141 -0.33 17.94 9.75
CA ASN A 141 -1.38 16.93 9.97
C ASN A 141 -2.76 17.45 9.53
N CYS A 142 -2.80 18.11 8.37
CA CYS A 142 -3.98 18.78 7.83
C CYS A 142 -5.06 17.85 7.23
N GLY A 143 -4.92 16.53 7.36
CA GLY A 143 -5.75 15.55 6.65
C GLY A 143 -7.25 15.79 6.74
N ARG A 144 -7.77 16.18 7.90
CA ARG A 144 -9.18 16.53 8.09
C ARG A 144 -9.57 17.76 7.26
N GLN A 145 -8.75 18.80 7.30
CA GLN A 145 -8.98 20.06 6.62
C GLN A 145 -8.91 19.88 5.11
N VAL A 146 -7.97 19.07 4.61
CA VAL A 146 -7.88 18.69 3.19
C VAL A 146 -9.14 17.93 2.75
N VAL A 147 -9.62 16.97 3.55
CA VAL A 147 -10.89 16.27 3.27
C VAL A 147 -12.05 17.26 3.19
N HIS A 148 -12.17 18.19 4.14
CA HIS A 148 -13.22 19.20 4.13
C HIS A 148 -13.12 20.14 2.92
N HIS A 149 -11.90 20.48 2.50
CA HIS A 149 -11.68 21.29 1.31
C HIS A 149 -12.25 20.59 0.06
N VAL A 150 -11.88 19.32 -0.16
CA VAL A 150 -12.38 18.54 -1.30
C VAL A 150 -13.88 18.32 -1.23
N GLN A 151 -14.45 18.09 -0.04
CA GLN A 151 -15.91 18.01 0.14
C GLN A 151 -16.60 19.31 -0.29
N ARG A 152 -16.06 20.46 0.12
CA ARG A 152 -16.61 21.77 -0.26
C ARG A 152 -16.57 21.95 -1.77
N HIS A 153 -15.43 21.62 -2.39
CA HIS A 153 -15.29 21.66 -3.86
C HIS A 153 -16.37 20.84 -4.57
N ILE A 154 -16.57 19.58 -4.16
CA ILE A 154 -17.64 18.71 -4.69
C ILE A 154 -19.02 19.36 -4.57
N MET A 155 -19.33 19.97 -3.42
CA MET A 155 -20.61 20.63 -3.19
C MET A 155 -20.77 21.88 -4.08
N ASP A 156 -19.72 22.67 -4.23
CA ASP A 156 -19.72 23.89 -5.03
C ASP A 156 -19.93 23.57 -6.53
N VAL A 157 -19.27 22.54 -7.05
CA VAL A 157 -19.47 22.05 -8.42
C VAL A 157 -20.93 21.64 -8.64
N ARG A 158 -21.49 20.83 -7.74
CA ARG A 158 -22.91 20.41 -7.82
C ARG A 158 -23.87 21.59 -7.75
N PHE A 159 -23.58 22.56 -6.89
CA PHE A 159 -24.42 23.75 -6.74
C PHE A 159 -24.43 24.56 -8.04
N LYS A 160 -23.26 24.79 -8.66
CA LYS A 160 -23.13 25.51 -9.94
C LYS A 160 -23.93 24.81 -11.04
N LEU A 161 -23.75 23.50 -11.22
CA LEU A 161 -24.45 22.72 -12.25
C LEU A 161 -25.98 22.79 -12.08
N ASN A 162 -26.47 22.66 -10.84
CA ASN A 162 -27.89 22.77 -10.54
C ASN A 162 -28.44 24.18 -10.83
N LEU A 163 -27.67 25.22 -10.51
CA LEU A 163 -28.05 26.60 -10.77
C LEU A 163 -28.14 26.87 -12.28
N GLU A 164 -27.16 26.42 -13.06
CA GLU A 164 -27.14 26.55 -14.52
C GLU A 164 -28.34 25.83 -15.16
N GLN A 165 -28.63 24.61 -14.73
CA GLN A 165 -29.79 23.87 -15.21
C GLN A 165 -31.11 24.62 -14.93
N ARG A 166 -31.26 25.19 -13.73
CA ARG A 166 -32.45 25.99 -13.38
C ARG A 166 -32.56 27.27 -14.21
N ILE A 167 -31.44 27.96 -14.46
CA ILE A 167 -31.42 29.15 -15.32
C ILE A 167 -31.83 28.79 -16.75
N GLN A 168 -31.34 27.67 -17.29
CA GLN A 168 -31.72 27.21 -18.63
C GLN A 168 -33.21 26.88 -18.72
N LEU A 169 -33.76 26.16 -17.72
CA LEU A 169 -35.20 25.86 -17.66
C LEU A 169 -36.04 27.13 -17.54
N ALA A 170 -35.59 28.14 -16.79
CA ALA A 170 -36.31 29.41 -16.66
C ALA A 170 -36.28 30.27 -17.94
N LYS A 171 -35.28 30.09 -18.82
CA LYS A 171 -35.22 30.77 -20.14
C LYS A 171 -36.07 30.09 -21.22
N LEU A 172 -36.41 28.82 -21.01
CA LEU A 172 -37.22 28.01 -21.94
C LEU A 172 -38.73 28.11 -21.67
N ASN A 173 -39.12 28.61 -20.49
CA ASN A 173 -40.50 28.90 -20.10
C ASN A 173 -40.81 30.40 -20.29
#